data_AF-A0A1T4KXM9-F1
#
_entry.id   AF-A0A1T4KXM9-F1
#
_cell.length_a   1.000
_cell.length_b   1.000
_cell.length_c   1.000
_cell.angle_alpha   90.00
_cell.angle_beta   90.00
_cell.angle_gamma   90.00
#
_symmetry.space_group_name_H-M   'P 1'
#
loop_
_entity.id
_entity.type
_entity.pdbx_description
1 polymer ?
#
loop_
_entity_poly.entity_id
_entity_poly.type
_entity_poly.pdbx_seq_one_letter_code
_entity_poly.pdbx_strand_id
1 'polypeptide(L)' 'MQPIVSILMPTYNHEKYISQAIESALSQKTQYDWELLINDD' A
#
# COMPACT_ATOMS: atom_id res chain seq x y z
N MET A 1 -13.70 10.90 15.47
CA MET A 1 -12.54 10.13 15.00
C MET A 1 -12.66 9.99 13.50
N GLN A 2 -11.60 10.27 12.76
CA GLN A 2 -11.55 9.93 11.32
C GLN A 2 -11.12 8.46 11.18
N PRO A 3 -11.72 7.67 10.27
CA PRO A 3 -11.31 6.29 10.05
C PRO A 3 -9.93 6.24 9.39
N ILE A 4 -9.11 5.25 9.78
CA ILE A 4 -7.85 4.94 9.10
C ILE A 4 -8.16 3.91 8.00
N VAL A 5 -7.64 4.13 6.80
CA VAL A 5 -7.73 3.17 5.69
C VAL A 5 -6.49 2.29 5.66
N SER A 6 -6.66 0.98 5.89
CA SER A 6 -5.57 0.02 5.77
C SER A 6 -5.55 -0.60 4.37
N ILE A 7 -4.43 -0.46 3.65
CA ILE A 7 -4.19 -1.08 2.35
C ILE A 7 -3.36 -2.35 2.59
N LEU A 8 -3.93 -3.51 2.31
CA LEU A 8 -3.20 -4.78 2.37
C LEU A 8 -2.64 -5.14 0.99
N MET A 9 -1.32 -5.34 0.91
CA MET A 9 -0.60 -5.73 -0.30
C MET A 9 0.07 -7.08 -0.08
N PRO A 10 -0.64 -8.20 -0.32
CA PRO A 10 -0.01 -9.51 -0.35
C PRO A 10 0.86 -9.66 -1.60
N THR A 11 2.06 -10.19 -1.45
CA THR A 11 3.05 -10.39 -2.50
C THR A 11 3.63 -11.80 -2.43
N TYR A 12 3.96 -12.33 -3.61
CA TYR A 12 4.71 -13.58 -3.84
C TYR A 12 5.62 -13.46 -5.08
N ASN A 13 6.94 -13.45 -4.94
CA ASN A 13 7.89 -13.27 -6.07
C ASN A 13 7.67 -11.99 -6.92
N HIS A 14 7.26 -10.87 -6.31
CA HIS A 14 6.87 -9.62 -7.04
C HIS A 14 8.02 -8.61 -7.25
N GLU A 15 9.28 -9.04 -7.21
CA GLU A 15 10.47 -8.16 -7.29
C GLU A 15 10.40 -7.11 -8.42
N LYS A 16 9.82 -7.47 -9.57
CA LYS A 16 9.72 -6.59 -10.75
C LYS A 16 8.68 -5.48 -10.64
N TYR A 17 7.67 -5.64 -9.78
CA TYR A 17 6.49 -4.75 -9.74
C TYR A 17 6.23 -4.14 -8.36
N ILE A 18 6.88 -4.65 -7.32
CA ILE A 18 6.65 -4.22 -5.95
C ILE A 18 6.93 -2.72 -5.77
N SER A 19 8.01 -2.21 -6.35
CA SER A 19 8.34 -0.78 -6.27
C SER A 19 7.27 0.09 -6.94
N GLN A 20 6.80 -0.29 -8.13
CA GLN A 20 5.75 0.44 -8.84
C GLN A 20 4.42 0.44 -8.05
N ALA A 21 4.08 -0.68 -7.42
CA ALA A 21 2.87 -0.82 -6.61
C ALA A 21 2.93 0.06 -5.35
N ILE A 22 4.08 0.09 -4.67
CA ILE A 22 4.32 0.94 -3.51
C ILE A 22 4.26 2.42 -3.91
N GLU A 23 4.94 2.82 -4.98
CA GLU A 23 4.92 4.20 -5.48
C GLU A 23 3.50 4.65 -5.84
N SER A 24 2.71 3.77 -6.45
CA SER A 24 1.30 4.02 -6.76
C SER A 24 0.49 4.29 -5.48
N ALA A 25 0.67 3.47 -4.43
CA ALA A 25 0.00 3.68 -3.14
C ALA A 25 0.46 4.98 -2.45
N LEU A 26 1.75 5.31 -2.48
CA LEU A 26 2.29 6.54 -1.90
C LEU A 26 1.84 7.81 -2.65
N SER A 27 1.52 7.69 -3.95
CA SER A 27 1.09 8.83 -4.78
C SER A 27 -0.35 9.28 -4.51
N GLN A 28 -1.11 8.54 -3.69
CA GLN A 28 -2.51 8.85 -3.41
C GLN A 28 -2.65 10.19 -2.70
N LYS A 29 -3.51 11.06 -3.25
CA LYS A 29 -3.90 12.34 -2.65
C LYS A 29 -5.25 12.16 -1.98
N THR A 30 -5.24 12.06 -0.66
CA THR A 30 -6.44 11.86 0.14
C THR A 30 -6.43 12.75 1.38
N GLN A 31 -7.61 12.94 1.97
CA GLN A 31 -7.84 13.71 3.20
C GLN A 31 -7.91 12.84 4.45
N TYR A 32 -7.89 11.52 4.30
CA TYR A 32 -7.93 10.55 5.41
C TYR A 32 -6.55 9.93 5.63
N ASP A 33 -6.27 9.60 6.88
CA ASP A 33 -5.08 8.83 7.25
C ASP A 33 -5.19 7.41 6.70
N TRP A 34 -4.05 6.85 6.30
CA TRP A 34 -3.98 5.51 5.74
C TRP A 34 -2.63 4.85 6.04
N GLU A 35 -2.61 3.53 5.96
CA GLU A 35 -1.42 2.70 6.16
C GLU A 35 -1.30 1.67 5.02
N LEU A 36 -0.06 1.28 4.70
CA LEU A 36 0.25 0.21 3.74
C LEU A 36 0.89 -0.95 4.48
N LEU A 37 0.25 -2.11 4.41
CA LEU A 37 0.71 -3.36 5.00
C LEU A 37 1.12 -4.31 3.88
N ILE A 38 2.42 -4.52 3.72
CA ILE A 38 2.98 -5.42 2.72
C ILE A 38 3.27 -6.76 3.40
N ASN A 39 2.71 -7.83 2.86
CA ASN A 39 2.94 -9.19 3.34
C ASN A 39 3.53 -10.01 2.20
N ASP A 40 4.76 -10.50 2.36
CA ASP A 40 5.43 -11.36 1.40
C ASP A 40 5.38 -12.80 1.91
N ASP A 41 4.71 -13.67 1.14
CA ASP A 41 4.60 -15.12 1.40
C ASP A 41 5.78 -15.90 0.81
#